data_AF-A0A7C5N6Y4-F1
#
_entry.id   AF-A0A7C5N6Y4-F1
#
_cell.length_a   1.000
_cell.length_b   1.000
_cell.length_c   1.000
_cell.angle_alpha   90.00
_cell.angle_beta   90.00
_cell.angle_gamma   90.00
#
_symmetry.space_group_name_H-M   'P 1'
#
loop_
_entity.id
_entity.type
_entity.pdbx_description
1 polymer ?
#
loop_
_entity_poly.entity_id
_entity_poly.type
_entity_poly.pdbx_seq_one_letter_code
_entity_poly.pdbx_strand_id
1 'polypeptide(L)'
;MSLKNKFLIASSAVLLCGAAWTASVHAAASATLGAMMGDVSAANTFNRNLKKPKKFNPPPWEDGIHDPTNEATHRLQPPLEAYEGLPKTNFGNRVDWVKAIEQGYIKPRWDRLDSNAEPFVMDLDIVRPVKASVPDVVFPHKQHTEWLFCSNCHPAIFIPQKGANQINMSAILLGKKCGVCHGKVSFPIETKTCKKCHSKPKPADWQPPLSEATLKNPWK
;
A
#
# COMPACT_ATOMS: atom_id res chain seq x y z
N MET A 1 -64.94 25.72 -32.89
CA MET A 1 -65.63 27.01 -33.14
C MET A 1 -65.18 27.97 -32.05
N SER A 2 -64.28 28.90 -32.37
CA SER A 2 -64.63 30.28 -32.78
C SER A 2 -65.05 31.12 -31.57
N LEU A 3 -64.57 32.34 -31.31
CA LEU A 3 -63.94 33.38 -32.13
C LEU A 3 -63.38 34.41 -31.12
N LYS A 4 -62.11 34.81 -31.20
CA LYS A 4 -61.60 36.11 -31.69
C LYS A 4 -62.12 37.41 -31.03
N ASN A 5 -61.11 38.20 -30.61
CA ASN A 5 -60.88 39.63 -30.83
C ASN A 5 -61.85 40.69 -30.24
N LYS A 6 -61.26 41.73 -29.63
CA LYS A 6 -60.95 43.06 -30.24
C LYS A 6 -60.31 43.97 -29.17
N PHE A 7 -59.06 44.42 -29.36
CA PHE A 7 -58.64 45.68 -29.99
C PHE A 7 -58.94 46.95 -29.17
N LEU A 8 -57.88 47.69 -28.79
CA LEU A 8 -57.85 49.15 -28.87
C LEU A 8 -56.40 49.66 -28.96
N ILE A 9 -56.23 50.59 -29.89
CA ILE A 9 -55.00 51.21 -30.41
C ILE A 9 -54.83 52.57 -29.71
N ALA A 10 -53.60 53.01 -29.45
CA ALA A 10 -53.27 54.44 -29.50
C ALA A 10 -51.78 54.65 -29.88
N SER A 11 -51.58 55.50 -30.88
CA SER A 11 -50.36 55.82 -31.62
C SER A 11 -49.45 56.84 -30.93
N SER A 12 -48.15 56.84 -31.28
CA SER A 12 -47.22 57.98 -31.49
C SER A 12 -45.78 57.46 -31.32
N ALA A 13 -44.73 57.86 -32.03
CA ALA A 13 -44.49 58.74 -33.18
C ALA A 13 -43.07 58.37 -33.68
N VAL A 14 -42.78 58.75 -34.91
CA VAL A 14 -41.60 58.42 -35.70
C VAL A 14 -40.33 59.10 -35.16
N LEU A 15 -39.18 58.41 -35.22
CA LEU A 15 -37.88 59.03 -35.47
C LEU A 15 -36.91 58.00 -36.09
N LEU A 16 -36.63 58.19 -37.38
CA LEU A 16 -35.52 57.54 -38.09
C LEU A 16 -34.20 58.17 -37.65
N CYS A 17 -33.21 57.34 -37.32
CA CYS A 17 -31.80 57.66 -37.53
C CYS A 17 -31.04 56.37 -37.81
N GLY A 18 -30.51 56.23 -39.03
CA GLY A 18 -29.66 55.12 -39.41
C GLY A 18 -28.21 55.35 -39.01
N ALA A 19 -27.45 54.27 -38.82
CA ALA A 19 -26.03 54.19 -39.15
C ALA A 19 -25.48 52.76 -38.97
N ALA A 20 -24.81 52.31 -40.04
CA ALA A 20 -23.60 51.47 -40.07
C ALA A 20 -23.60 50.10 -39.37
N TRP A 21 -23.73 49.05 -40.19
CA TRP A 21 -23.22 47.72 -39.86
C TRP A 21 -21.69 47.72 -40.03
N THR A 22 -20.94 47.50 -38.95
CA THR A 22 -19.52 47.19 -39.01
C THR A 22 -19.34 45.69 -38.78
N ALA A 23 -18.76 45.00 -39.77
CA ALA A 23 -18.42 43.59 -39.65
C ALA A 23 -17.12 43.45 -38.82
N SER A 24 -17.24 42.98 -37.58
CA SER A 24 -16.08 42.63 -36.75
C SER A 24 -15.55 41.24 -37.11
N VAL A 25 -14.49 41.22 -37.92
CA VAL A 25 -13.59 40.07 -38.06
C VAL A 25 -12.94 39.78 -36.70
N HIS A 26 -13.33 38.68 -36.05
CA HIS A 26 -12.66 38.19 -34.86
C HIS A 26 -11.41 37.40 -35.27
N ALA A 27 -10.24 37.99 -35.02
CA ALA A 27 -8.97 37.29 -35.08
C ALA A 27 -8.93 36.17 -34.02
N ALA A 28 -8.73 34.93 -34.47
CA ALA A 28 -8.54 33.79 -33.57
C ALA A 28 -7.18 33.92 -32.88
N ALA A 29 -7.19 34.15 -31.57
CA ALA A 29 -5.99 34.09 -30.74
C ALA A 29 -5.51 32.64 -30.64
N SER A 30 -4.26 32.39 -31.03
CA SER A 30 -3.57 31.11 -30.80
C SER A 30 -3.42 30.88 -29.29
N ALA A 31 -4.18 29.93 -28.76
CA ALA A 31 -3.97 29.42 -27.42
C ALA A 31 -2.68 28.59 -27.39
N THR A 32 -1.69 29.07 -26.66
CA THR A 32 -0.55 28.28 -26.23
C THR A 32 -1.07 27.06 -25.46
N LEU A 33 -0.67 25.85 -25.88
CA LEU A 33 -0.89 24.63 -25.10
C LEU A 33 -0.10 24.75 -23.79
N GLY A 34 -0.74 25.33 -22.77
CA GLY A 34 -0.32 25.13 -21.39
C GLY A 34 -0.37 23.64 -21.09
N ALA A 35 0.69 23.12 -20.47
CA ALA A 35 0.70 21.76 -19.96
C ALA A 35 -0.59 21.50 -19.18
N MET A 36 -1.32 20.46 -19.57
CA MET A 36 -2.55 20.02 -18.89
C MET A 36 -2.17 19.47 -17.52
N MET A 37 -1.94 20.36 -16.55
CA MET A 37 -1.83 20.02 -15.14
C MET A 37 -3.25 19.76 -14.64
N GLY A 38 -3.77 18.58 -14.93
CA GLY A 38 -4.99 18.09 -14.30
C GLY A 38 -4.70 17.77 -12.84
N ASP A 39 -5.52 18.30 -11.92
CA ASP A 39 -5.54 17.85 -10.53
C ASP A 39 -6.09 16.41 -10.49
N VAL A 40 -5.16 15.46 -10.46
CA VAL A 40 -5.49 14.04 -10.42
C VAL A 40 -5.69 13.64 -8.97
N SER A 41 -6.89 13.13 -8.65
CA SER A 41 -7.25 12.60 -7.33
C SER A 41 -6.19 11.64 -6.76
N ALA A 42 -5.99 11.69 -5.44
CA ALA A 42 -5.11 10.81 -4.66
C ALA A 42 -5.38 9.30 -4.85
N ALA A 43 -6.48 8.93 -5.52
CA ALA A 43 -6.82 7.56 -5.88
C ALA A 43 -5.80 6.89 -6.84
N ASN A 44 -5.05 7.65 -7.64
CA ASN A 44 -4.12 7.11 -8.65
C ASN A 44 -2.68 6.95 -8.14
N THR A 45 -2.52 6.30 -6.97
CA THR A 45 -1.23 6.13 -6.29
C THR A 45 -0.17 5.34 -7.08
N PHE A 46 -0.58 4.58 -8.09
CA PHE A 46 0.30 3.82 -8.99
C PHE A 46 0.89 4.66 -10.14
N ASN A 47 0.37 5.86 -10.39
CA ASN A 47 0.86 6.70 -11.47
C ASN A 47 2.24 7.28 -11.12
N ARG A 48 3.28 6.77 -11.80
CA ARG A 48 4.68 7.19 -11.60
C ARG A 48 4.94 8.67 -11.92
N ASN A 49 4.05 9.31 -12.70
CA ASN A 49 4.17 10.71 -13.08
C ASN A 49 3.63 11.67 -12.01
N LEU A 50 2.94 11.18 -10.98
CA LEU A 50 2.49 12.01 -9.86
C LEU A 50 3.63 12.24 -8.86
N LYS A 51 3.62 13.43 -8.25
CA LYS A 51 4.55 13.76 -7.16
C LYS A 51 4.24 12.85 -5.97
N LYS A 52 5.20 11.98 -5.62
CA LYS A 52 5.10 11.15 -4.43
C LYS A 52 5.24 12.04 -3.18
N PRO A 53 4.46 11.77 -2.11
CA PRO A 53 4.66 12.47 -0.84
C PRO A 53 6.10 12.27 -0.38
N LYS A 54 6.77 13.38 -0.07
CA LYS A 54 8.22 13.44 0.13
C LYS A 54 8.64 13.02 1.54
N LYS A 55 7.74 13.11 2.53
CA LYS A 55 8.03 12.88 3.94
C LYS A 55 7.56 11.48 4.34
N PHE A 56 8.51 10.63 4.74
CA PHE A 56 8.22 9.33 5.33
C PHE A 56 7.99 9.49 6.83
N ASN A 57 7.08 8.70 7.39
CA ASN A 57 6.73 8.71 8.82
C ASN A 57 6.47 10.13 9.36
N PRO A 58 5.49 10.87 8.79
CA PRO A 58 5.13 12.19 9.31
C PRO A 58 4.73 12.11 10.80
N PRO A 59 4.84 13.22 11.54
CA PRO A 59 4.34 13.27 12.90
C PRO A 59 2.81 13.05 12.93
N PRO A 60 2.25 12.64 14.08
CA PRO A 60 0.83 12.27 14.18
C PRO A 60 -0.15 13.33 13.67
N TRP A 61 0.13 14.62 13.88
CA TRP A 61 -0.74 15.70 13.39
C TRP A 61 -0.64 15.97 11.87
N GLU A 62 0.29 15.34 11.15
CA GLU A 62 0.48 15.45 9.69
C GLU A 62 0.26 14.12 8.94
N ASP A 63 -0.06 13.03 9.64
CA ASP A 63 -0.08 11.69 9.06
C ASP A 63 -1.36 11.34 8.30
N GLY A 64 -2.42 12.16 8.44
CA GLY A 64 -3.72 11.93 7.83
C GLY A 64 -4.53 10.79 8.46
N ILE A 65 -4.07 10.25 9.59
CA ILE A 65 -4.71 9.19 10.39
C ILE A 65 -5.26 9.79 11.68
N HIS A 66 -4.51 10.68 12.34
CA HIS A 66 -4.94 11.32 13.60
C HIS A 66 -5.60 12.67 13.34
N ASP A 67 -6.53 13.04 14.23
CA ASP A 67 -7.17 14.36 14.21
C ASP A 67 -6.17 15.44 14.64
N PRO A 68 -5.80 16.38 13.76
CA PRO A 68 -4.82 17.43 14.07
C PRO A 68 -5.36 18.47 15.06
N THR A 69 -6.68 18.59 15.20
CA THR A 69 -7.33 19.55 16.11
C THR A 69 -7.36 19.07 17.56
N ASN A 70 -7.14 17.77 17.78
CA ASN A 70 -7.09 17.20 19.12
C ASN A 70 -5.73 17.49 19.78
N GLU A 71 -5.75 18.18 20.93
CA GLU A 71 -4.55 18.49 21.72
C GLU A 71 -3.74 17.24 22.11
N ALA A 72 -4.41 16.10 22.32
CA ALA A 72 -3.73 14.86 22.65
C ALA A 72 -2.84 14.33 21.51
N THR A 73 -3.17 14.63 20.25
CA THR A 73 -2.36 14.23 19.08
C THR A 73 -0.96 14.83 19.12
N HIS A 74 -0.84 16.06 19.63
CA HIS A 74 0.44 16.78 19.76
C HIS A 74 1.32 16.25 20.90
N ARG A 75 0.76 15.42 21.80
CA ARG A 75 1.52 14.76 22.88
C ARG A 75 2.15 13.43 22.47
N LEU A 76 1.77 12.89 21.31
CA LEU A 76 2.31 11.64 20.81
C LEU A 76 3.72 11.86 20.24
N GLN A 77 4.66 10.98 20.58
CA GLN A 77 6.02 11.06 20.06
C GLN A 77 6.04 10.88 18.53
N PRO A 78 6.67 11.80 17.78
CA PRO A 78 6.87 11.65 16.34
C PRO A 78 7.67 10.37 16.01
N PRO A 79 7.25 9.57 15.02
CA PRO A 79 7.95 8.32 14.71
C PRO A 79 9.41 8.50 14.31
N LEU A 80 9.76 9.59 13.61
CA LEU A 80 11.15 9.86 13.19
C LEU A 80 12.09 10.08 14.39
N GLU A 81 11.58 10.63 15.48
CA GLU A 81 12.32 10.80 16.73
C GLU A 81 12.56 9.42 17.38
N ALA A 82 11.51 8.59 17.45
CA ALA A 82 11.61 7.24 18.00
C ALA A 82 12.56 6.32 17.19
N TYR A 83 12.80 6.62 15.91
CA TYR A 83 13.66 5.83 15.02
C TYR A 83 15.09 6.34 14.91
N GLU A 84 15.43 7.42 15.63
CA GLU A 84 16.77 7.98 15.58
C GLU A 84 17.82 6.95 16.06
N GLY A 85 18.92 6.83 15.31
CA GLY A 85 19.99 5.87 15.59
C GLY A 85 19.71 4.42 15.18
N LEU A 86 18.48 4.06 14.79
CA LEU A 86 18.17 2.69 14.39
C LEU A 86 18.67 2.35 12.97
N PRO A 87 19.02 1.07 12.71
CA PRO A 87 19.36 0.59 11.38
C PRO A 87 18.24 0.85 10.37
N LYS A 88 18.60 1.26 9.14
CA LYS A 88 17.65 1.65 8.10
C LYS A 88 17.41 0.57 7.05
N THR A 89 16.22 0.56 6.47
CA THR A 89 15.85 -0.28 5.33
C THR A 89 15.06 0.50 4.26
N ASN A 90 14.96 -0.07 3.06
CA ASN A 90 14.24 0.55 1.93
C ASN A 90 12.73 0.25 1.92
N PHE A 91 12.24 -0.47 2.92
CA PHE A 91 10.88 -1.00 3.01
C PHE A 91 10.13 -0.43 4.21
N GLY A 92 8.79 -0.50 4.19
CA GLY A 92 7.94 -0.11 5.32
C GLY A 92 8.28 1.26 5.91
N ASN A 93 8.35 1.33 7.25
CA ASN A 93 8.70 2.51 8.03
C ASN A 93 10.18 2.90 7.99
N ARG A 94 11.00 2.28 7.12
CA ARG A 94 12.44 2.53 6.97
C ARG A 94 13.33 2.08 8.11
N VAL A 95 12.82 1.29 9.05
CA VAL A 95 13.61 0.67 10.13
C VAL A 95 13.85 -0.81 9.83
N ASP A 96 15.10 -1.26 9.96
CA ASP A 96 15.45 -2.67 9.94
C ASP A 96 15.39 -3.24 11.37
N TRP A 97 14.21 -3.71 11.75
CA TRP A 97 13.91 -4.21 13.10
C TRP A 97 14.71 -5.46 13.48
N VAL A 98 15.01 -6.33 12.51
CA VAL A 98 15.81 -7.54 12.76
C VAL A 98 17.23 -7.12 13.11
N LYS A 99 17.83 -6.27 12.28
CA LYS A 99 19.18 -5.76 12.53
C LYS A 99 19.26 -4.94 13.82
N ALA A 100 18.21 -4.20 14.17
CA ALA A 100 18.15 -3.44 15.42
C ALA A 100 18.25 -4.34 16.67
N ILE A 101 17.60 -5.51 16.68
CA ILE A 101 17.76 -6.48 17.77
C ILE A 101 19.13 -7.13 17.73
N GLU A 102 19.57 -7.62 16.57
CA GLU A 102 20.84 -8.33 16.43
C GLU A 102 22.03 -7.47 16.91
N GLN A 103 21.95 -6.15 16.69
CA GLN A 103 22.95 -5.18 17.11
C GLN A 103 22.72 -4.63 18.53
N GLY A 104 21.65 -5.06 19.21
CA GLY A 104 21.36 -4.69 20.60
C GLY A 104 20.82 -3.28 20.82
N TYR A 105 20.40 -2.57 19.75
CA TYR A 105 19.70 -1.28 19.87
C TYR A 105 18.34 -1.43 20.55
N ILE A 106 17.70 -2.58 20.37
CA ILE A 106 16.43 -2.93 21.00
C ILE A 106 16.64 -4.18 21.84
N LYS A 107 16.20 -4.12 23.09
CA LYS A 107 16.20 -5.25 24.03
C LYS A 107 14.76 -5.50 24.47
N PRO A 108 14.02 -6.39 23.77
CA PRO A 108 12.65 -6.71 24.15
C PRO A 108 12.60 -7.25 25.57
N ARG A 109 11.53 -6.89 26.29
CA ARG A 109 11.20 -7.54 27.56
C ARG A 109 10.34 -8.77 27.25
N TRP A 110 10.71 -9.92 27.80
CA TRP A 110 10.05 -11.21 27.54
C TRP A 110 8.82 -11.43 28.40
N ASP A 111 8.87 -10.97 29.64
CA ASP A 111 7.74 -10.96 30.54
C ASP A 111 7.43 -9.52 30.98
N ARG A 112 6.16 -9.28 31.31
CA ARG A 112 5.68 -7.96 31.74
C ARG A 112 6.04 -7.68 33.20
N LEU A 113 6.06 -8.72 34.03
CA LEU A 113 6.22 -8.67 35.48
C LEU A 113 7.62 -9.09 35.91
N ASP A 114 8.20 -10.11 35.27
CA ASP A 114 9.54 -10.59 35.56
C ASP A 114 10.56 -9.97 34.59
N SER A 115 11.43 -9.11 35.12
CA SER A 115 12.50 -8.49 34.34
C SER A 115 13.61 -9.46 33.94
N ASN A 116 13.71 -10.61 34.60
CA ASN A 116 14.76 -11.61 34.40
C ASN A 116 14.29 -12.84 33.61
N ALA A 117 13.03 -12.84 33.14
CA ALA A 117 12.51 -13.92 32.34
C ALA A 117 13.35 -14.12 31.07
N GLU A 118 13.78 -15.36 30.84
CA GLU A 118 14.60 -15.70 29.69
C GLU A 118 13.73 -15.87 28.42
N PRO A 119 14.24 -15.42 27.26
CA PRO A 119 13.58 -15.66 25.99
C PRO A 119 13.45 -17.14 25.67
N PHE A 120 12.28 -17.53 25.17
CA PHE A 120 12.18 -18.74 24.35
C PHE A 120 12.27 -18.36 22.87
N VAL A 121 13.50 -18.34 22.34
CA VAL A 121 13.76 -18.13 20.90
C VAL A 121 13.95 -19.48 20.23
N MET A 122 13.12 -19.76 19.24
CA MET A 122 13.17 -21.02 18.48
C MET A 122 13.94 -20.82 17.18
N ASP A 123 15.12 -21.43 17.07
CA ASP A 123 15.91 -21.43 15.84
C ASP A 123 15.51 -22.60 14.92
N LEU A 124 14.36 -22.45 14.26
CA LEU A 124 13.79 -23.45 13.36
C LEU A 124 13.29 -22.83 12.06
N ASP A 125 13.86 -23.28 10.94
CA ASP A 125 13.42 -22.89 9.61
C ASP A 125 12.39 -23.87 9.04
N ILE A 126 11.22 -23.34 8.68
CA ILE A 126 10.20 -24.07 7.95
C ILE A 126 10.32 -23.75 6.46
N VAL A 127 10.73 -24.75 5.70
CA VAL A 127 10.78 -24.66 4.23
C VAL A 127 9.46 -25.14 3.66
N ARG A 128 8.86 -24.31 2.81
CA ARG A 128 7.68 -24.64 2.03
C ARG A 128 8.02 -24.69 0.54
N PRO A 129 7.91 -25.88 -0.08
CA PRO A 129 7.98 -26.01 -1.52
C PRO A 129 6.84 -25.26 -2.21
N VAL A 130 7.16 -24.45 -3.22
CA VAL A 130 6.17 -23.78 -4.07
C VAL A 130 6.09 -24.42 -5.46
N LYS A 131 4.93 -24.35 -6.11
CA LYS A 131 4.76 -24.93 -7.46
C LYS A 131 5.28 -24.04 -8.59
N ALA A 132 5.51 -22.76 -8.31
CA ALA A 132 6.06 -21.81 -9.27
C ALA A 132 7.59 -21.99 -9.42
N SER A 133 8.15 -21.44 -10.50
CA SER A 133 9.59 -21.46 -10.81
C SER A 133 10.45 -20.59 -9.89
N VAL A 134 9.83 -19.82 -9.00
CA VAL A 134 10.54 -19.04 -7.99
C VAL A 134 11.12 -19.96 -6.90
N PRO A 135 12.15 -19.51 -6.16
CA PRO A 135 12.69 -20.25 -5.03
C PRO A 135 11.62 -20.66 -4.00
N ASP A 136 11.89 -21.73 -3.27
CA ASP A 136 11.05 -22.16 -2.16
C ASP A 136 11.03 -21.12 -1.03
N VAL A 137 9.91 -21.10 -0.32
CA VAL A 137 9.70 -20.14 0.77
C VAL A 137 10.33 -20.67 2.04
N VAL A 138 11.11 -19.83 2.72
CA VAL A 138 11.64 -20.11 4.06
C VAL A 138 10.93 -19.22 5.06
N PHE A 139 10.45 -19.82 6.14
CA PHE A 139 9.94 -19.12 7.32
C PHE A 139 10.85 -19.44 8.51
N PRO A 140 11.66 -18.50 8.97
CA PRO A 140 12.53 -18.71 10.12
C PRO A 140 11.80 -18.36 11.41
N HIS A 141 11.71 -19.29 12.37
CA HIS A 141 11.09 -19.00 13.66
C HIS A 141 11.90 -18.00 14.48
N LYS A 142 13.23 -17.96 14.32
CA LYS A 142 14.13 -17.17 15.16
C LYS A 142 13.72 -15.70 15.20
N GLN A 143 13.71 -15.02 14.06
CA GLN A 143 13.38 -13.59 13.96
C GLN A 143 11.94 -13.28 14.37
N HIS A 144 11.03 -14.26 14.33
CA HIS A 144 9.65 -14.09 14.77
C HIS A 144 9.52 -14.27 16.28
N THR A 145 10.19 -15.27 16.84
CA THR A 145 10.19 -15.59 18.29
C THR A 145 11.07 -14.63 19.09
N GLU A 146 11.91 -13.83 18.43
CA GLU A 146 12.63 -12.73 19.05
C GLU A 146 11.73 -11.56 19.50
N TRP A 147 10.50 -11.48 18.98
CA TRP A 147 9.51 -10.45 19.36
C TRP A 147 8.19 -11.04 19.85
N LEU A 148 7.80 -12.18 19.31
CA LEU A 148 6.45 -12.72 19.41
C LEU A 148 6.45 -14.06 20.14
N PHE A 149 5.36 -14.32 20.85
CA PHE A 149 5.14 -15.59 21.51
C PHE A 149 4.41 -16.57 20.60
N CYS A 150 4.45 -17.87 20.93
CA CYS A 150 3.86 -18.93 20.11
C CYS A 150 2.36 -18.70 19.85
N SER A 151 1.64 -18.16 20.84
CA SER A 151 0.19 -17.88 20.78
C SER A 151 -0.18 -16.75 19.82
N ASN A 152 0.76 -15.87 19.45
CA ASN A 152 0.52 -14.85 18.44
C ASN A 152 0.27 -15.46 17.05
N CYS A 153 0.78 -16.67 16.81
CA CYS A 153 0.69 -17.37 15.53
C CYS A 153 -0.19 -18.62 15.59
N HIS A 154 -0.08 -19.39 16.67
CA HIS A 154 -0.69 -20.72 16.78
C HIS A 154 -1.84 -20.75 17.80
N PRO A 155 -2.92 -21.50 17.52
CA PRO A 155 -3.25 -22.17 16.26
C PRO A 155 -3.96 -21.25 15.25
N ALA A 156 -4.26 -20.00 15.64
CA ALA A 156 -5.20 -19.13 14.94
C ALA A 156 -4.77 -18.78 13.50
N ILE A 157 -3.51 -18.40 13.30
CA ILE A 157 -2.99 -18.04 11.97
C ILE A 157 -2.44 -19.29 11.28
N PHE A 158 -1.67 -20.09 12.03
CA PHE A 158 -1.04 -21.30 11.52
C PHE A 158 -1.32 -22.49 12.42
N ILE A 159 -1.59 -23.64 11.83
CA ILE A 159 -1.61 -24.91 12.55
C ILE A 159 -0.14 -25.34 12.73
N PRO A 160 0.31 -25.73 13.94
CA PRO A 160 1.69 -26.15 14.21
C PRO A 160 1.98 -27.56 13.66
N GLN A 161 1.68 -27.77 12.37
CA GLN A 161 1.85 -29.03 11.67
C GLN A 161 2.33 -28.76 10.25
N LYS A 162 3.39 -29.45 9.84
CA LYS A 162 3.95 -29.35 8.49
C LYS A 162 2.91 -29.79 7.46
N GLY A 163 2.71 -28.96 6.43
CA GLY A 163 1.76 -29.25 5.34
C GLY A 163 0.28 -28.98 5.65
N ALA A 164 -0.11 -28.75 6.90
CA ALA A 164 -1.51 -28.50 7.27
C ALA A 164 -2.02 -27.11 6.83
N ASN A 165 -1.11 -26.16 6.54
CA ASN A 165 -1.46 -24.80 6.22
C ASN A 165 -1.52 -24.55 4.71
N GLN A 166 -2.71 -24.27 4.20
CA GLN A 166 -2.89 -23.76 2.84
C GLN A 166 -2.58 -22.26 2.80
N ILE A 167 -1.54 -21.90 2.06
CA ILE A 167 -1.07 -20.52 1.92
C ILE A 167 -0.91 -20.21 0.43
N ASN A 168 -1.37 -19.06 -0.02
CA ASN A 168 -1.11 -18.58 -1.37
C ASN A 168 -0.95 -17.05 -1.35
N MET A 169 -0.35 -16.48 -2.40
CA MET A 169 -0.08 -15.05 -2.43
C MET A 169 -1.35 -14.20 -2.42
N SER A 170 -2.44 -14.67 -3.04
CA SER A 170 -3.73 -13.96 -3.00
C SER A 170 -4.27 -13.83 -1.59
N ALA A 171 -4.25 -14.90 -0.79
CA ALA A 171 -4.66 -14.88 0.61
C ALA A 171 -3.77 -13.97 1.46
N ILE A 172 -2.46 -13.98 1.18
CA ILE A 172 -1.49 -13.11 1.83
C ILE A 172 -1.79 -11.62 1.55
N LEU A 173 -2.03 -11.25 0.30
CA LEU A 173 -2.39 -9.88 -0.07
C LEU A 173 -3.74 -9.44 0.52
N LEU A 174 -4.64 -10.39 0.78
CA LEU A 174 -5.90 -10.18 1.49
C LEU A 174 -5.76 -10.15 3.03
N GLY A 175 -4.52 -10.10 3.55
CA GLY A 175 -4.26 -9.97 4.98
C GLY A 175 -4.36 -11.27 5.78
N LYS A 176 -4.33 -12.44 5.13
CA LYS A 176 -4.32 -13.75 5.79
C LYS A 176 -2.90 -14.33 5.87
N LYS A 177 -2.69 -15.29 6.77
CA LYS A 177 -1.39 -15.98 6.93
C LYS A 177 -0.25 -14.95 7.14
N CYS A 178 0.78 -14.93 6.29
CA CYS A 178 1.88 -13.96 6.39
C CYS A 178 1.39 -12.50 6.33
N GLY A 179 0.31 -12.24 5.58
CA GLY A 179 -0.28 -10.91 5.43
C GLY A 179 -1.03 -10.39 6.65
N VAL A 180 -1.21 -11.20 7.70
CA VAL A 180 -1.73 -10.69 8.98
C VAL A 180 -0.78 -9.61 9.53
N CYS A 181 0.53 -9.77 9.30
CA CYS A 181 1.56 -8.87 9.82
C CYS A 181 2.31 -8.11 8.71
N HIS A 182 2.76 -8.80 7.65
CA HIS A 182 3.53 -8.17 6.57
C HIS A 182 2.67 -7.20 5.75
N GLY A 183 3.04 -5.91 5.77
CA GLY A 183 2.25 -4.81 5.20
C GLY A 183 1.43 -4.02 6.21
N LYS A 184 1.34 -4.47 7.47
CA LYS A 184 0.72 -3.73 8.57
C LYS A 184 1.73 -3.34 9.64
N VAL A 185 2.39 -4.34 10.22
CA VAL A 185 3.36 -4.18 11.33
C VAL A 185 4.78 -4.62 10.94
N SER A 186 4.94 -5.24 9.78
CA SER A 186 6.22 -5.65 9.21
C SER A 186 6.34 -5.18 7.76
N PHE A 187 7.50 -5.40 7.14
CA PHE A 187 7.79 -4.93 5.79
C PHE A 187 6.67 -5.31 4.81
N PRO A 188 6.31 -4.42 3.88
CA PRO A 188 5.24 -4.65 2.93
C PRO A 188 5.63 -5.71 1.90
N ILE A 189 4.61 -6.39 1.40
CA ILE A 189 4.75 -7.42 0.38
C ILE A 189 4.67 -6.72 -0.97
N GLU A 190 5.85 -6.43 -1.52
CA GLU A 190 6.04 -5.73 -2.78
C GLU A 190 6.95 -6.56 -3.69
N THR A 191 7.00 -6.25 -4.98
CA THR A 191 7.86 -6.94 -5.95
C THR A 191 9.33 -7.00 -5.52
N LYS A 192 9.80 -6.00 -4.77
CA LYS A 192 11.17 -5.93 -4.28
C LYS A 192 11.43 -6.82 -3.05
N THR A 193 10.40 -7.24 -2.33
CA THR A 193 10.53 -8.06 -1.11
C THR A 193 10.31 -9.55 -1.34
N CYS A 194 9.99 -10.00 -2.57
CA CYS A 194 9.78 -11.41 -2.90
C CYS A 194 10.93 -12.31 -2.42
N LYS A 195 12.18 -11.88 -2.63
CA LYS A 195 13.40 -12.63 -2.26
C LYS A 195 13.60 -12.79 -0.74
N LYS A 196 12.92 -11.98 0.09
CA LYS A 196 13.01 -12.12 1.55
C LYS A 196 12.36 -13.41 2.04
N CYS A 197 11.30 -13.87 1.36
CA CYS A 197 10.63 -15.13 1.69
C CYS A 197 11.07 -16.26 0.75
N HIS A 198 11.17 -15.96 -0.56
CA HIS A 198 11.62 -16.90 -1.59
C HIS A 198 13.15 -16.95 -1.63
N SER A 199 13.75 -17.57 -0.62
CA SER A 199 15.19 -17.55 -0.39
C SER A 199 15.87 -18.90 -0.61
N LYS A 200 15.15 -20.02 -0.63
CA LYS A 200 15.74 -21.35 -0.85
C LYS A 200 15.68 -21.73 -2.32
N PRO A 201 16.80 -21.83 -3.04
CA PRO A 201 16.79 -22.19 -4.45
C PRO A 201 16.12 -23.54 -4.71
N LYS A 202 15.53 -23.68 -5.90
CA LYS A 202 15.05 -24.96 -6.41
C LYS A 202 16.23 -25.90 -6.67
N PRO A 203 16.04 -27.22 -6.56
CA PRO A 203 17.05 -28.17 -7.02
C PRO A 203 17.22 -28.05 -8.54
N ALA A 204 18.40 -28.40 -9.06
CA ALA A 204 18.76 -28.19 -10.46
C ALA A 204 17.89 -28.98 -11.45
N ASP A 205 17.34 -30.09 -11.00
CA ASP A 205 16.46 -30.99 -11.75
C ASP A 205 14.96 -30.64 -11.59
N TRP A 206 14.63 -29.50 -10.96
CA TRP A 206 13.24 -29.12 -10.74
C TRP A 206 12.50 -28.92 -12.07
N GLN A 207 11.38 -29.63 -12.21
CA GLN A 207 10.44 -29.47 -13.32
C GLN A 207 9.14 -28.85 -12.82
N PRO A 208 8.51 -27.96 -13.61
CA PRO A 208 7.21 -27.42 -13.25
C PRO A 208 6.18 -28.55 -13.17
N PRO A 209 5.33 -28.59 -12.12
CA PRO A 209 4.27 -29.57 -12.04
C PRO A 209 3.27 -29.29 -13.18
N LEU A 210 3.27 -30.18 -14.18
CA LEU A 210 2.34 -30.08 -15.30
C LEU A 210 0.93 -30.39 -14.82
N SER A 211 -0.02 -29.52 -15.14
CA SER A 211 -1.43 -29.82 -14.86
C SER A 211 -1.89 -30.96 -15.78
N GLU A 212 -2.86 -31.75 -15.34
CA GLU A 212 -3.44 -32.80 -16.17
C GLU A 212 -4.02 -32.23 -17.49
N ALA A 213 -4.53 -31.00 -17.45
CA ALA A 213 -4.96 -30.26 -18.63
C ALA A 213 -3.79 -29.93 -19.57
N THR A 214 -2.64 -29.50 -19.03
CA THR A 214 -1.41 -29.24 -19.80
C THR A 214 -0.85 -30.52 -20.41
N LEU A 215 -0.96 -31.65 -19.72
CA LEU A 215 -0.56 -32.96 -20.23
C LEU A 215 -1.48 -33.45 -21.34
N LYS A 216 -2.81 -33.30 -21.17
CA LYS A 216 -3.81 -33.74 -22.15
C LYS A 216 -3.87 -32.84 -23.39
N ASN A 217 -3.69 -31.54 -23.24
CA ASN A 217 -3.76 -30.56 -24.32
C ASN A 217 -2.66 -29.49 -24.18
N PRO A 218 -1.40 -29.79 -24.57
CA PRO A 218 -0.27 -28.87 -24.38
C PRO A 218 -0.32 -27.58 -25.20
N TRP A 219 -1.26 -27.45 -26.15
CA TRP A 219 -1.32 -26.35 -27.13
C TRP A 219 -2.71 -25.71 -27.26
N LYS A 220 -3.59 -25.92 -26.27
CA LYS A 220 -4.85 -25.17 -26.15
C LYS A 220 -4.81 -24.25 -24.95
#